data_AF-A0A674GPC0-F1
#
_entry.id   AF-A0A674GPC0-F1
#
_cell.length_a   1.000
_cell.length_b   1.000
_cell.length_c   1.000
_cell.angle_alpha   90.00
_cell.angle_beta   90.00
_cell.angle_gamma   90.00
#
_symmetry.space_group_name_H-M   'P 1'
#
loop_
_entity.id
_entity.type
_entity.pdbx_description
1 polymer ?
#
loop_
_entity_poly.entity_id
_entity_poly.type
_entity_poly.pdbx_seq_one_letter_code
_entity_poly.pdbx_strand_id
1 'polypeptide(L)'
;MKECWSEQPEKRPTIDQVFDQFKGINKGRKTNIIDSMLRMLEQYSSNLEDLIRERTEELEIEKQKTDKLLTQMLPPSVAEALKMGTPVEPEYFEEVTLYFSDIVGFTTISAMSEPIEVVDLLNDLYTLFDAIIGSHDVYKVVPWRCSR
;
A
#
# COMPACT_ATOMS: atom_id res chain seq x y z
N MET A 1 -8.94 -26.55 -54.90
CA MET A 1 -10.22 -25.79 -54.89
C MET A 1 -11.03 -25.96 -56.16
N LYS A 2 -10.48 -25.78 -57.38
CA LYS A 2 -11.23 -26.01 -58.64
C LYS A 2 -11.70 -27.46 -58.82
N GLU A 3 -10.94 -28.44 -58.34
CA GLU A 3 -11.27 -29.87 -58.41
C GLU A 3 -12.45 -30.28 -57.51
N CYS A 4 -12.69 -29.55 -56.40
CA CYS A 4 -13.83 -29.80 -55.49
C CYS A 4 -15.18 -29.42 -56.13
N TRP A 5 -15.15 -28.62 -57.20
CA TRP A 5 -16.33 -28.11 -57.92
C TRP A 5 -16.54 -28.83 -59.26
N SER A 6 -15.93 -30.01 -59.46
CA SER A 6 -16.12 -30.78 -60.68
C SER A 6 -17.59 -31.17 -60.89
N GLU A 7 -18.11 -31.01 -62.10
CA GLU A 7 -19.47 -31.42 -62.46
C GLU A 7 -19.66 -32.95 -62.41
N GLN A 8 -18.57 -33.71 -62.54
CA GLN A 8 -18.57 -35.16 -62.43
C GLN A 8 -18.31 -35.56 -60.95
N PRO A 9 -19.27 -36.24 -60.28
CA PRO A 9 -19.18 -36.57 -58.86
C PRO A 9 -17.94 -37.40 -58.49
N GLU A 10 -17.52 -38.31 -59.38
CA GLU A 10 -16.41 -39.25 -59.16
C GLU A 10 -15.03 -38.59 -59.21
N LYS A 11 -14.92 -37.40 -59.83
CA LYS A 11 -13.68 -36.63 -59.93
C LYS A 11 -13.49 -35.67 -58.75
N ARG A 12 -14.47 -35.56 -57.86
CA ARG A 12 -14.34 -34.74 -56.67
C ARG A 12 -13.45 -35.47 -55.67
N PRO A 13 -12.40 -34.81 -55.16
CA PRO A 13 -11.55 -35.42 -54.14
C PRO A 13 -12.37 -35.73 -52.88
N THR A 14 -12.05 -36.84 -52.24
CA THR A 14 -12.69 -37.25 -50.98
C THR A 14 -12.30 -36.29 -49.87
N ILE A 15 -13.12 -36.18 -48.82
CA ILE A 15 -12.90 -35.23 -47.72
C ILE A 15 -11.52 -35.43 -47.07
N ASP A 16 -11.06 -36.68 -46.97
CA ASP A 16 -9.74 -37.04 -46.44
C ASP A 16 -8.59 -36.52 -47.31
N GLN A 17 -8.73 -36.59 -48.65
CA GLN A 17 -7.73 -36.10 -49.60
C GLN A 17 -7.62 -34.57 -49.56
N VAL A 18 -8.75 -33.87 -49.38
CA VAL A 18 -8.78 -32.42 -49.17
C VAL A 18 -8.13 -32.07 -47.83
N PHE A 19 -8.38 -32.86 -46.79
CA PHE A 19 -7.80 -32.68 -45.47
C PHE A 19 -6.28 -32.85 -45.49
N ASP A 20 -5.77 -33.85 -46.20
CA ASP A 20 -4.33 -34.09 -46.36
C ASP A 20 -3.64 -33.00 -47.18
N GLN A 21 -4.28 -32.48 -48.24
CA GLN A 21 -3.80 -31.29 -48.95
C GLN A 21 -3.73 -30.07 -48.01
N PHE A 22 -4.76 -29.84 -47.21
CA PHE A 22 -4.77 -28.75 -46.23
C PHE A 22 -3.76 -28.94 -45.11
N LYS A 23 -3.48 -30.19 -44.71
CA LYS A 23 -2.47 -30.54 -43.70
C LYS A 23 -1.06 -30.19 -44.19
N GLY A 24 -0.78 -30.37 -45.49
CA GLY A 24 0.45 -29.94 -46.14
C GLY A 24 0.61 -28.41 -46.19
N ILE A 25 -0.48 -27.68 -46.47
CA ILE A 25 -0.48 -26.21 -46.50
C ILE A 25 -0.34 -25.61 -45.08
N ASN A 26 -0.89 -26.29 -44.06
CA ASN A 26 -0.85 -25.86 -42.67
C ASN A 26 0.39 -26.34 -41.89
N LYS A 27 1.31 -27.08 -42.52
CA LYS A 27 2.48 -27.72 -41.87
C LYS A 27 3.50 -26.74 -41.27
N GLY A 28 3.31 -25.42 -41.44
CA GLY A 28 4.11 -24.38 -40.77
C GLY A 28 3.31 -23.19 -40.20
N ARG A 29 1.97 -23.17 -40.33
CA ARG A 29 1.13 -22.02 -39.89
C ARG A 29 0.44 -22.22 -38.54
N LYS A 30 0.21 -23.47 -38.11
CA LYS A 30 -0.47 -23.75 -36.83
C LYS A 30 0.37 -23.43 -35.60
N THR A 31 1.69 -23.52 -35.71
CA THR A 31 2.61 -23.21 -34.60
C THR A 31 2.73 -21.70 -34.40
N ASN A 32 2.86 -20.91 -35.47
CA ASN A 32 3.09 -19.46 -35.37
C ASN A 32 1.98 -18.66 -34.65
N ILE A 33 0.70 -18.99 -34.86
CA ILE A 33 -0.41 -18.22 -34.25
C ILE A 33 -0.55 -18.56 -32.76
N ILE A 34 -0.48 -19.85 -32.41
CA ILE A 34 -0.60 -20.29 -31.01
C ILE A 34 0.62 -19.82 -30.22
N ASP A 35 1.82 -19.92 -30.79
CA ASP A 35 3.06 -19.44 -30.17
C ASP A 35 3.06 -17.92 -29.98
N SER A 36 2.52 -17.15 -30.95
CA SER A 36 2.32 -15.71 -30.80
C SER A 36 1.32 -15.37 -29.68
N MET A 37 0.24 -16.13 -29.53
CA MET A 37 -0.72 -15.92 -28.43
C MET A 37 -0.12 -16.32 -27.08
N LEU A 38 0.67 -17.40 -27.04
CA LEU A 38 1.32 -17.88 -25.83
C LEU A 38 2.35 -16.86 -25.33
N ARG A 39 3.19 -16.35 -26.24
CA ARG A 39 4.17 -15.30 -25.96
C ARG A 39 3.52 -13.98 -25.56
N MET A 40 2.37 -13.65 -26.14
CA MET A 40 1.58 -12.49 -25.72
C MET A 40 1.04 -12.69 -24.29
N LEU A 41 0.49 -13.86 -23.96
CA LEU A 41 0.01 -14.18 -22.61
C LEU A 41 1.14 -14.20 -21.57
N GLU A 42 2.30 -14.76 -21.90
CA GLU A 42 3.49 -14.73 -21.05
C GLU A 42 3.95 -13.30 -20.78
N GLN A 43 3.98 -12.46 -21.82
CA GLN A 43 4.36 -11.07 -21.67
C GLN A 43 3.33 -10.27 -20.85
N TYR A 44 2.04 -10.53 -21.03
CA TYR A 44 1.00 -9.97 -20.16
C TYR A 44 1.18 -10.42 -18.71
N SER A 45 1.44 -11.71 -18.46
CA SER A 45 1.68 -12.24 -17.11
C SER A 45 2.87 -11.59 -16.44
N SER A 46 4.00 -11.50 -17.15
CA SER A 46 5.23 -10.86 -16.64
C SER A 46 5.00 -9.39 -16.32
N ASN A 47 4.38 -8.64 -17.23
CA ASN A 47 4.09 -7.22 -16.99
C ASN A 47 3.14 -7.02 -15.80
N LEU A 48 2.19 -7.93 -15.61
CA LEU A 48 1.21 -7.86 -14.52
C LEU A 48 1.85 -8.23 -13.18
N GLU A 49 2.77 -9.20 -13.16
CA GLU A 49 3.60 -9.50 -11.99
C GLU A 49 4.50 -8.31 -11.61
N ASP A 50 5.13 -7.67 -12.59
CA ASP A 50 5.94 -6.47 -12.36
C ASP A 50 5.10 -5.33 -11.77
N LEU A 51 3.91 -5.09 -12.33
CA LEU A 51 2.99 -4.07 -11.84
C LEU A 51 2.50 -4.41 -10.41
N ILE A 52 2.13 -5.67 -10.14
CA ILE A 52 1.72 -6.10 -8.80
C ILE A 52 2.86 -5.87 -7.81
N ARG A 53 4.10 -6.22 -8.18
CA ARG A 53 5.28 -6.01 -7.34
C ARG A 53 5.46 -4.54 -7.00
N GLU A 54 5.47 -3.66 -8.00
CA GLU A 54 5.62 -2.21 -7.82
C GLU A 54 4.53 -1.66 -6.87
N ARG A 55 3.26 -2.02 -7.12
CA ARG A 55 2.15 -1.57 -6.29
C ARG A 55 2.19 -2.12 -4.87
N THR A 56 2.69 -3.34 -4.69
CA THR A 56 2.86 -3.96 -3.37
C THR A 56 3.99 -3.27 -2.59
N GLU A 57 5.09 -2.91 -3.26
CA GLU A 57 6.18 -2.14 -2.65
C GLU A 57 5.72 -0.74 -2.22
N GLU A 58 4.99 -0.03 -3.09
CA GLU A 58 4.40 1.27 -2.75
C GLU A 58 3.44 1.18 -1.55
N LEU A 59 2.59 0.15 -1.54
CA LEU A 59 1.64 -0.08 -0.44
C LEU A 59 2.37 -0.35 0.87
N GLU A 60 3.45 -1.15 0.85
CA GLU A 60 4.24 -1.47 2.04
C GLU A 60 4.94 -0.22 2.59
N ILE A 61 5.50 0.63 1.72
CA ILE A 61 6.11 1.90 2.13
C ILE A 61 5.07 2.80 2.82
N GLU A 62 3.88 2.92 2.24
CA GLU A 62 2.84 3.79 2.79
C GLU A 62 2.25 3.24 4.09
N LYS A 63 2.11 1.91 4.18
CA LYS A 63 1.73 1.22 5.41
C LYS A 63 2.75 1.48 6.52
N GLN A 64 4.05 1.38 6.24
CA GLN A 64 5.10 1.65 7.22
C GLN A 64 5.09 3.09 7.74
N LYS A 65 4.85 4.07 6.86
CA LYS A 65 4.69 5.48 7.28
C LYS A 65 3.48 5.67 8.20
N THR A 66 2.36 5.08 7.82
CA THR A 66 1.11 5.15 8.60
C THR A 66 1.28 4.50 9.97
N ASP A 67 1.93 3.34 10.01
CA ASP A 67 2.22 2.61 11.24
C ASP A 67 3.14 3.41 12.16
N LYS A 68 4.19 4.01 11.62
CA LYS A 68 5.10 4.86 12.39
C LYS A 68 4.38 6.07 13.00
N LEU A 69 3.51 6.71 12.24
CA LEU A 69 2.74 7.86 12.72
C LEU A 69 1.78 7.45 13.85
N LEU A 70 1.11 6.31 13.71
CA LEU A 70 0.17 5.83 14.72
C LEU A 70 0.86 5.55 16.06
N THR A 71 2.03 4.91 16.04
CA THR A 71 2.83 4.63 17.24
C THR A 71 3.43 5.90 17.87
N GLN A 72 3.59 6.98 17.11
CA GLN A 72 4.03 8.27 17.66
C GLN A 72 2.90 9.01 18.39
N MET A 73 1.65 8.76 18.02
CA MET A 73 0.48 9.45 18.58
C MET A 73 -0.14 8.70 19.76
N LEU A 74 -0.09 7.37 19.75
CA LEU A 74 -0.81 6.51 20.67
C LEU A 74 0.11 5.45 21.28
N PRO A 75 -0.19 4.97 22.50
CA PRO A 75 0.49 3.82 23.07
C PRO A 75 0.41 2.61 22.12
N PRO A 76 1.44 1.75 22.07
CA PRO A 76 1.47 0.60 21.16
C PRO A 76 0.24 -0.31 21.27
N SER A 77 -0.25 -0.57 22.49
CA SER A 77 -1.44 -1.39 22.73
C SER A 77 -2.70 -0.82 22.06
N VAL A 78 -2.91 0.48 22.20
CA VAL A 78 -4.04 1.21 21.61
C VAL A 78 -3.91 1.27 20.09
N ALA A 79 -2.69 1.51 19.59
CA ALA A 79 -2.41 1.53 18.16
C ALA A 79 -2.73 0.18 17.49
N GLU A 80 -2.32 -0.94 18.10
CA GLU A 80 -2.63 -2.29 17.61
C GLU A 80 -4.13 -2.60 17.63
N ALA A 81 -4.82 -2.26 18.72
CA ALA A 81 -6.27 -2.44 18.81
C ALA A 81 -7.01 -1.66 17.71
N LEU A 82 -6.60 -0.42 17.44
CA LEU A 82 -7.18 0.39 16.36
C LEU A 82 -6.87 -0.19 14.97
N LYS A 83 -5.67 -0.71 14.74
CA LYS A 83 -5.32 -1.40 13.48
C LYS A 83 -6.19 -2.63 13.24
N MET A 84 -6.55 -3.35 14.30
CA MET A 84 -7.42 -4.53 14.22
C MET A 84 -8.92 -4.17 14.12
N GLY A 85 -9.28 -2.89 14.22
CA GLY A 85 -10.68 -2.45 14.23
C GLY A 85 -11.43 -2.86 15.49
N THR A 86 -10.73 -3.23 16.56
CA THR A 86 -11.32 -3.57 17.84
C THR A 86 -11.59 -2.30 18.65
N PRO A 87 -12.71 -2.25 19.40
CA PRO A 87 -12.96 -1.14 20.33
C PRO A 87 -11.87 -1.10 21.40
N VAL A 88 -11.43 0.12 21.75
CA VAL A 88 -10.45 0.35 22.81
C VAL A 88 -11.24 0.57 24.11
N GLU A 89 -11.16 -0.40 25.01
CA GLU A 89 -11.80 -0.31 26.32
C GLU A 89 -10.96 0.56 27.27
N PRO A 90 -11.59 1.29 28.22
CA PRO A 90 -10.85 2.03 29.24
C PRO A 90 -9.99 1.09 30.11
N GLU A 91 -8.71 1.40 30.23
CA GLU A 91 -7.78 0.66 31.08
C GLU A 91 -7.69 1.27 32.48
N TYR A 92 -7.67 0.40 33.50
CA TYR A 92 -7.40 0.78 34.88
C TYR A 92 -5.96 0.40 35.25
N PHE A 93 -5.25 1.34 35.86
CA PHE A 93 -3.88 1.15 36.33
C PHE A 93 -3.85 1.26 37.85
N GLU A 94 -3.30 0.25 38.53
CA GLU A 94 -3.19 0.22 40.00
C GLU A 94 -2.23 1.29 40.53
N GLU A 95 -1.17 1.60 39.79
CA GLU A 95 -0.16 2.59 40.14
C GLU A 95 0.21 3.41 38.90
N VAL A 96 0.18 4.75 39.02
CA VAL A 96 0.56 5.68 37.96
C VAL A 96 1.33 6.85 38.55
N THR A 97 2.33 7.34 37.82
CA THR A 97 3.02 8.60 38.14
C THR A 97 2.68 9.62 37.06
N LEU A 98 2.14 10.76 37.47
CA LEU A 98 1.80 11.86 36.56
C LEU A 98 2.78 13.01 36.76
N TYR A 99 3.32 13.53 35.66
CA TYR A 99 4.19 14.70 35.65
C TYR A 99 3.45 15.87 35.01
N PHE A 100 3.20 16.91 35.80
CA PHE A 100 2.63 18.18 35.33
C PHE A 100 3.71 19.26 35.36
N SER A 101 3.87 19.96 34.25
CA SER A 101 4.84 21.05 34.10
C SER A 101 4.18 22.20 33.34
N ASP A 102 4.43 23.41 33.79
CA ASP A 102 3.95 24.65 33.17
C ASP A 102 5.10 25.66 33.05
N ILE A 103 5.02 26.53 32.05
CA ILE A 103 6.03 27.57 31.81
C ILE A 103 5.68 28.78 32.68
N VAL A 104 6.50 29.01 33.71
CA VAL A 104 6.32 30.15 34.62
C VAL A 104 6.41 31.45 33.83
N GLY A 105 5.37 32.28 33.92
CA GLY A 105 5.34 33.59 33.27
C GLY A 105 5.11 33.55 31.76
N PHE A 106 4.61 32.44 31.20
CA PHE A 106 4.32 32.30 29.77
C PHE A 106 3.49 33.47 29.21
N THR A 107 2.48 33.94 29.96
CA THR A 107 1.64 35.10 29.56
C THR A 107 2.48 36.35 29.33
N THR A 108 3.42 36.65 30.22
CA THR A 108 4.29 37.83 30.10
C THR A 108 5.24 37.70 28.91
N ILE A 109 5.84 36.52 28.73
CA ILE A 109 6.74 36.23 27.61
C ILE A 109 5.98 36.38 26.28
N SER A 110 4.81 35.76 26.18
CA SER A 110 3.96 35.85 24.98
C SER A 110 3.44 37.25 24.67
N ALA A 111 3.33 38.11 25.69
CA ALA A 111 2.88 39.49 25.51
C ALA A 111 4.01 40.45 25.10
N MET A 112 5.27 40.08 25.34
CA MET A 112 6.45 40.91 25.03
C MET A 112 7.19 40.47 23.76
N SER A 113 6.95 39.26 23.28
CA SER A 113 7.61 38.67 22.10
C SER A 113 6.71 38.67 20.86
N GLU A 114 7.33 38.60 19.68
CA GLU A 114 6.56 38.39 18.45
C GLU A 114 6.00 36.96 18.41
N PRO A 115 4.83 36.74 17.77
CA PRO A 115 4.22 35.41 17.68
C PRO A 115 5.16 34.33 17.13
N ILE A 116 6.04 34.69 16.19
CA ILE A 116 7.00 33.75 15.60
C ILE A 116 8.04 33.29 16.62
N GLU A 117 8.56 34.21 17.44
CA GLU A 117 9.55 33.90 18.48
C GLU A 117 8.97 32.99 19.56
N VAL A 118 7.69 33.19 19.91
CA VAL A 118 6.98 32.34 20.87
C VAL A 118 6.80 30.93 20.32
N VAL A 119 6.48 30.80 19.03
CA VAL A 119 6.35 29.49 18.37
C VAL A 119 7.69 28.78 18.32
N ASP A 120 8.77 29.47 17.97
CA ASP A 120 10.11 28.90 17.92
C ASP A 120 10.56 28.41 19.30
N LEU A 121 10.36 29.21 20.36
CA LEU A 121 10.64 28.82 21.74
C LEU A 121 9.88 27.55 22.15
N LEU A 122 8.58 27.48 21.85
CA LEU A 122 7.77 26.31 22.17
C LEU A 122 8.21 25.09 21.38
N ASN A 123 8.54 25.26 20.10
CA ASN A 123 9.00 24.18 19.24
C ASN A 123 10.32 23.58 19.77
N ASP A 124 11.28 24.43 20.14
CA ASP A 124 12.55 23.98 20.73
C ASP A 124 12.33 23.23 22.05
N LEU A 125 11.49 23.78 22.93
CA LEU A 125 11.16 23.16 24.23
C LEU A 125 10.50 21.79 24.06
N TYR A 126 9.47 21.69 23.22
CA TYR A 126 8.79 20.41 22.99
C TYR A 126 9.65 19.41 22.23
N THR A 127 10.50 19.86 21.31
CA THR A 127 11.47 18.98 20.63
C THR A 127 12.46 18.38 21.62
N LEU A 128 12.95 19.18 22.57
CA LEU A 128 13.82 18.69 23.65
C LEU A 128 13.10 17.68 24.55
N PHE A 129 11.86 17.97 24.94
CA PHE A 129 11.06 17.02 25.73
C PHE A 129 10.81 15.73 24.97
N ASP A 130 10.40 15.79 23.70
CA ASP A 130 10.13 14.61 22.89
C ASP A 130 11.41 13.77 22.67
N ALA A 131 12.59 14.40 22.59
CA ALA A 131 13.88 13.69 22.54
C ALA A 131 14.21 12.97 23.85
N ILE A 132 13.97 13.61 25.00
CA ILE A 132 14.18 12.99 26.32
C ILE A 132 13.18 11.84 26.52
N ILE A 133 11.90 12.08 26.21
CA ILE A 133 10.82 11.09 26.28
C ILE A 133 11.16 9.91 25.38
N GLY A 134 11.65 10.12 24.17
CA GLY A 134 12.05 9.02 23.27
C GLY A 134 13.14 8.09 23.81
N SER A 135 13.90 8.53 24.82
CA SER A 135 14.90 7.68 25.51
C SER A 135 14.37 6.97 26.76
N HIS A 136 13.14 7.29 27.20
CA HIS A 136 12.50 6.73 28.38
C HIS A 136 11.18 6.03 28.00
N ASP A 137 10.74 5.06 28.79
CA ASP A 137 9.44 4.40 28.58
C ASP A 137 8.32 5.22 29.23
N VAL A 138 8.13 6.46 28.76
CA VAL A 138 7.11 7.38 29.28
C VAL A 138 6.20 7.87 28.15
N TYR A 139 4.91 8.00 28.45
CA TYR A 139 3.91 8.41 27.47
C TYR A 139 3.50 9.87 27.64
N LYS A 140 3.54 10.64 26.55
CA LYS A 140 3.07 12.02 26.50
C LYS A 140 1.55 12.06 26.36
N VAL A 141 0.86 12.49 27.41
CA VAL A 141 -0.59 12.66 27.40
C VAL A 141 -0.95 14.06 26.88
N VAL A 142 -1.73 14.14 25.81
CA VAL A 142 -2.31 15.41 25.33
C VAL A 142 -3.55 15.70 26.18
N PRO A 143 -3.62 16.84 26.88
CA PRO A 143 -4.83 17.20 27.62
C PRO A 143 -5.94 17.49 26.61
N TRP A 144 -6.85 16.54 26.44
CA TRP A 144 -8.13 16.81 25.80
C TRP A 144 -8.83 17.85 26.65
N ARG A 145 -8.88 19.10 26.15
CA ARG A 145 -9.85 20.07 26.67
C ARG A 145 -11.21 19.48 26.42
N CYS A 146 -11.75 18.82 27.43
CA CYS A 146 -13.16 18.47 27.48
C CYS A 146 -13.89 19.81 27.53
N SER A 147 -14.38 20.27 26.38
CA SER A 147 -15.29 21.41 26.31
C SER A 147 -16.49 21.08 27.20
N ARG A 148 -16.58 21.75 28.34
CA ARG A 148 -17.84 21.93 29.05
C ARG A 148 -18.68 22.97 28.32
#